data_AF-A0AAJ2PY73-F1
#
_entry.id   AF-A0AAJ2PY73-F1
#
_cell.length_a   1.000
_cell.length_b   1.000
_cell.length_c   1.000
_cell.angle_alpha   90.00
_cell.angle_beta   90.00
_cell.angle_gamma   90.00
#
_symmetry.space_group_name_H-M   'P 1'
#
loop_
_entity.id
_entity.type
_entity.pdbx_description
1 polymer ?
#
loop_
_entity_poly.entity_id
_entity_poly.type
_entity_poly.pdbx_seq_one_letter_code
_entity_poly.pdbx_strand_id
1 'polypeptide(L)'
;MANKNIPDPGFSDDDGSADPRLSTALAAWAEDRTAVGPVLEALKGARLLVPVVAVLGEVEVDENGLRREKTSDMAVPTLRAGGRTALPAFTSADSLARWDPAARPVAVPLHQALQAAAHEKADTIVLDLAGPVAYELTGPALLALAEGRTTTDPLADPAVLAAVRSAVAAEPAVLRAHLGPGQADGTLALVLDPSAGPAEAARSVAGRLAADETLRARLVRGLDLALLPAGATPPGEPLYVRR
;
A
#
# COMPACT_ATOMS: atom_id res chain seq x y z
N MET A 1 20.79 -39.75 9.53
CA MET A 1 21.20 -38.37 9.21
C MET A 1 19.95 -37.58 8.91
N ALA A 2 19.59 -36.60 9.75
CA ALA A 2 18.39 -35.80 9.52
C ALA A 2 18.65 -34.89 8.30
N ASN A 3 17.85 -35.07 7.24
CA ASN A 3 17.86 -34.15 6.10
C ASN A 3 17.54 -32.75 6.62
N LYS A 4 18.54 -31.87 6.59
CA LYS A 4 18.32 -30.43 6.76
C LYS A 4 17.50 -29.98 5.55
N ASN A 5 16.20 -29.92 5.72
CA ASN A 5 15.28 -29.40 4.73
C ASN A 5 15.50 -27.87 4.71
N ILE A 6 16.32 -27.39 3.77
CA ILE A 6 16.46 -25.94 3.55
C ILE A 6 15.17 -25.51 2.85
N PRO A 7 14.37 -24.60 3.42
CA PRO A 7 13.19 -24.09 2.76
C PRO A 7 13.57 -23.50 1.41
N ASP A 8 12.91 -23.95 0.34
CA ASP A 8 13.05 -23.33 -0.99
C ASP A 8 12.29 -21.99 -0.96
N PRO A 9 12.97 -20.84 -1.12
CA PRO A 9 12.33 -19.54 -1.12
C PRO A 9 11.45 -19.30 -2.36
N GLY A 10 11.42 -20.23 -3.33
CA GLY A 10 10.64 -20.13 -4.56
C GLY A 10 11.35 -19.36 -5.68
N PHE A 11 12.65 -19.11 -5.53
CA PHE A 11 13.49 -18.29 -6.42
C PHE A 11 14.83 -18.98 -6.74
N SER A 12 14.86 -20.32 -6.79
CA SER A 12 16.07 -21.09 -7.04
C SER A 12 16.70 -20.86 -8.42
N ASP A 13 15.90 -20.45 -9.40
CA ASP A 13 16.32 -20.08 -10.77
C ASP A 13 16.43 -18.55 -10.98
N ASP A 14 16.41 -17.75 -9.91
CA ASP A 14 16.52 -16.29 -10.00
C ASP A 14 17.91 -15.87 -10.49
N ASP A 15 17.96 -15.24 -11.66
CA ASP A 15 19.18 -14.71 -12.27
C ASP A 15 19.59 -13.35 -11.70
N GLY A 16 18.82 -12.82 -10.74
CA GLY A 16 19.06 -11.55 -10.08
C GLY A 16 18.69 -10.32 -10.92
N SER A 17 18.15 -10.51 -12.13
CA SER A 17 17.66 -9.41 -12.97
C SER A 17 16.33 -8.86 -12.46
N ALA A 18 16.02 -7.61 -12.79
CA ALA A 18 14.73 -7.01 -12.46
C ALA A 18 13.62 -7.56 -13.37
N ASP A 19 12.40 -7.70 -12.83
CA ASP A 19 11.23 -8.02 -13.65
C ASP A 19 11.04 -6.92 -14.73
N PRO A 20 11.06 -7.26 -16.03
CA PRO A 20 10.93 -6.28 -17.11
C PRO A 20 9.65 -5.43 -17.03
N ARG A 21 8.55 -5.99 -16.50
CA ARG A 21 7.29 -5.26 -16.30
C ARG A 21 7.46 -4.20 -15.22
N LEU A 22 8.13 -4.53 -14.13
CA LEU A 22 8.41 -3.57 -13.05
C LEU A 22 9.40 -2.49 -13.51
N SER A 23 10.47 -2.87 -14.22
CA SER A 23 11.41 -1.89 -14.79
C SER A 23 10.72 -0.91 -15.74
N THR A 24 9.84 -1.41 -16.61
CA THR A 24 9.07 -0.57 -17.53
C THR A 24 8.12 0.37 -16.78
N ALA A 25 7.41 -0.15 -15.77
CA ALA A 25 6.50 0.66 -14.97
C ALA A 25 7.22 1.76 -14.17
N LEU A 26 8.38 1.44 -13.58
CA LEU A 26 9.19 2.40 -12.85
C LEU A 26 9.78 3.48 -13.77
N ALA A 27 10.23 3.11 -14.98
CA ALA A 27 10.68 4.06 -15.98
C ALA A 27 9.56 5.01 -16.42
N ALA A 28 8.38 4.47 -16.74
CA ALA A 28 7.20 5.27 -17.08
C ALA A 28 6.80 6.21 -15.94
N TRP A 29 6.86 5.75 -14.69
CA TRP A 29 6.60 6.61 -13.52
C TRP A 29 7.67 7.69 -13.29
N ALA A 30 8.93 7.41 -13.65
CA ALA A 30 9.99 8.42 -13.59
C ALA A 30 9.74 9.58 -14.57
N GLU A 31 9.13 9.29 -15.73
CA GLU A 31 8.70 10.27 -16.72
C GLU A 31 7.36 10.94 -16.35
N ASP A 32 6.42 10.18 -15.79
CA ASP A 32 5.10 10.64 -15.34
C ASP A 32 4.79 10.15 -13.92
N ARG A 33 4.91 11.06 -12.94
CA ARG A 33 4.69 10.78 -11.51
C ARG A 33 3.27 10.30 -11.19
N THR A 34 2.31 10.48 -12.12
CA THR A 34 0.94 10.02 -11.96
C THR A 34 0.75 8.55 -12.35
N ALA A 35 1.71 7.94 -13.06
CA ALA A 35 1.67 6.55 -13.50
C ALA A 35 1.97 5.54 -12.36
N VAL A 36 1.36 5.72 -11.19
CA VAL A 36 1.51 4.85 -10.02
C VAL A 36 0.84 3.49 -10.21
N GLY A 37 -0.34 3.46 -10.84
CA GLY A 37 -1.11 2.22 -11.05
C GLY A 37 -0.31 1.08 -11.70
N PRO A 38 0.36 1.32 -12.84
CA PRO A 38 1.24 0.32 -13.46
C PRO A 38 2.34 -0.22 -12.54
N VAL A 39 2.89 0.61 -11.65
CA VAL A 39 3.90 0.19 -10.67
C VAL A 39 3.30 -0.77 -9.66
N LEU A 40 2.11 -0.47 -9.11
CA LEU A 40 1.46 -1.34 -8.13
C LEU A 40 1.06 -2.69 -8.74
N GLU A 41 0.54 -2.69 -9.98
CA GLU A 41 0.22 -3.91 -10.71
C GLU A 41 1.46 -4.78 -10.94
N ALA A 42 2.58 -4.18 -11.34
CA ALA A 42 3.83 -4.91 -11.54
C ALA A 42 4.40 -5.44 -10.22
N LEU A 43 4.34 -4.67 -9.14
CA LEU A 43 4.85 -5.07 -7.82
C LEU A 43 4.15 -6.31 -7.25
N LYS A 44 2.86 -6.50 -7.53
CA LYS A 44 2.07 -7.63 -7.00
C LYS A 44 2.70 -9.00 -7.29
N GLY A 45 3.33 -9.17 -8.45
CA GLY A 45 3.98 -10.40 -8.86
C GLY A 45 5.50 -10.39 -8.77
N ALA A 46 6.10 -9.24 -8.44
CA ALA A 46 7.54 -9.06 -8.51
C ALA A 46 8.26 -9.70 -7.31
N ARG A 47 9.44 -10.24 -7.60
CA ARG A 47 10.46 -10.55 -6.60
C ARG A 47 11.17 -9.25 -6.21
N LEU A 48 11.37 -9.03 -4.92
CA LEU A 48 12.23 -7.98 -4.38
C LEU A 48 13.46 -8.61 -3.71
N LEU A 49 14.58 -7.89 -3.70
CA LEU A 49 15.75 -8.23 -2.90
C LEU A 49 15.78 -7.33 -1.68
N VAL A 50 15.65 -7.92 -0.49
CA VAL A 50 15.89 -7.21 0.76
C VAL A 50 17.37 -7.41 1.12
N PRO A 51 18.13 -6.33 1.39
CA PRO A 51 19.53 -6.45 1.77
C PRO A 51 19.63 -7.06 3.18
N VAL A 52 20.61 -7.95 3.36
CA VAL A 52 21.03 -8.38 4.68
C VAL A 52 22.52 -8.10 4.83
N VAL A 53 22.86 -7.38 5.89
CA VAL A 53 24.25 -7.01 6.21
C VAL A 53 24.64 -7.65 7.54
N ALA A 54 25.92 -8.00 7.66
CA ALA A 54 26.48 -8.42 8.92
C ALA A 54 26.64 -7.20 9.82
N VAL A 55 25.98 -7.20 10.97
CA VAL A 55 26.19 -6.21 12.01
C VAL A 55 27.22 -6.79 12.99
N LEU A 56 28.30 -6.04 13.22
CA LEU A 56 29.25 -6.35 14.29
C LEU A 56 28.52 -6.18 15.63
N GLY A 57 28.36 -7.27 16.38
CA GLY A 57 27.79 -7.24 17.72
C GLY A 57 28.65 -6.45 18.72
N GLU A 58 28.10 -6.18 19.90
CA GLU A 58 28.81 -5.49 20.99
C GLU A 58 30.15 -6.16 21.30
N VAL A 59 31.18 -5.33 21.45
CA VAL A 59 32.53 -5.79 21.81
C VAL A 59 32.59 -5.93 23.33
N GLU A 60 32.54 -7.15 23.84
CA GLU A 60 32.94 -7.41 25.23
C GLU A 60 34.47 -7.40 25.33
N VAL A 61 34.99 -6.60 26.26
CA VAL A 61 36.39 -6.63 26.68
C VAL A 61 36.46 -7.55 27.89
N ASP A 62 37.20 -8.65 27.79
CA ASP A 62 37.43 -9.53 28.93
C ASP A 62 38.38 -8.88 29.96
N GLU A 63 38.49 -9.50 31.15
CA GLU A 63 39.33 -8.99 32.25
C GLU A 63 40.83 -8.88 31.90
N ASN A 64 41.25 -9.42 30.74
CA ASN A 64 42.63 -9.37 30.24
C ASN A 64 42.83 -8.35 29.11
N GLY A 65 41.81 -7.54 28.79
CA GLY A 65 41.88 -6.53 27.73
C GLY A 65 41.79 -7.10 26.31
N LEU A 66 41.43 -8.38 26.15
CA LEU A 66 41.26 -9.00 24.84
C LEU A 66 39.84 -8.73 24.32
N ARG A 67 39.75 -7.99 23.21
CA ARG A 67 38.48 -7.77 22.51
C ARG A 67 38.04 -9.11 21.91
N ARG A 68 36.94 -9.68 22.38
CA ARG A 68 36.39 -10.93 21.83
C ARG A 68 35.10 -10.61 21.07
N GLU A 69 35.22 -10.57 19.75
CA GLU A 69 34.08 -10.48 18.83
C GLU A 69 33.30 -11.80 18.91
N LYS A 70 32.10 -11.79 19.50
CA LYS A 70 31.43 -13.04 19.90
C LYS A 70 30.28 -13.48 18.99
N THR A 71 29.63 -12.58 18.24
CA THR A 71 28.56 -12.94 17.29
C THR A 71 28.47 -11.95 16.12
N SER A 72 28.31 -12.47 14.90
CA SER A 72 27.87 -11.68 13.74
C SER A 72 26.37 -11.87 13.60
N ASP A 73 25.59 -10.84 13.93
CA ASP A 73 24.14 -10.88 13.73
C ASP A 73 23.81 -10.38 12.32
N MET A 74 22.96 -11.11 11.62
CA MET A 74 22.50 -10.73 10.29
C MET A 74 21.27 -9.83 10.46
N ALA A 75 21.36 -8.58 9.98
CA ALA A 75 20.27 -7.61 10.11
C ALA A 75 19.79 -7.11 8.76
N VAL A 76 18.50 -6.79 8.71
CA VAL A 76 17.90 -6.02 7.63
C VAL A 76 18.11 -4.54 7.95
N PRO A 77 18.89 -3.80 7.15
CA PRO A 77 19.16 -2.39 7.43
C PRO A 77 17.90 -1.56 7.22
N THR A 78 17.68 -0.59 8.10
CA THR A 78 16.63 0.43 7.95
C THR A 78 17.27 1.79 7.69
N LEU A 79 16.68 2.57 6.79
CA LEU A 79 17.05 3.97 6.56
C LEU A 79 16.27 4.86 7.52
N ARG A 80 16.93 5.84 8.14
CA ARG A 80 16.29 6.84 9.01
C ARG A 80 16.55 8.24 8.47
N ALA A 81 15.48 9.01 8.31
CA ALA A 81 15.56 10.42 7.93
C ALA A 81 14.51 11.21 8.73
N GLY A 82 14.97 12.06 9.65
CA GLY A 82 14.09 12.72 10.61
C GLY A 82 13.32 11.69 11.45
N GLY A 83 11.99 11.82 11.50
CA GLY A 83 11.11 10.88 12.21
C GLY A 83 10.66 9.66 11.40
N ARG A 84 11.10 9.53 10.13
CA ARG A 84 10.64 8.45 9.23
C ARG A 84 11.66 7.32 9.20
N THR A 85 11.13 6.10 9.09
CA THR A 85 11.91 4.87 8.94
C THR A 85 11.49 4.21 7.63
N ALA A 86 12.47 3.85 6.80
CA ALA A 86 12.23 3.18 5.53
C ALA A 86 13.01 1.88 5.41
N LEU A 87 12.39 0.88 4.78
CA LEU A 87 13.03 -0.36 4.41
C LEU A 87 13.61 -0.22 2.98
N PRO A 88 14.93 -0.34 2.77
CA PRO A 88 15.49 -0.46 1.44
C PRO A 88 15.14 -1.83 0.83
N ALA A 89 14.71 -1.84 -0.42
CA ALA A 89 14.54 -3.05 -1.21
C ALA A 89 14.98 -2.78 -2.66
N PHE A 90 15.30 -3.83 -3.40
CA PHE A 90 15.91 -3.70 -4.72
C PHE A 90 15.21 -4.60 -5.73
N THR A 91 15.09 -4.12 -6.96
CA THR A 91 14.51 -4.90 -8.06
C THR A 91 15.51 -5.89 -8.66
N SER A 92 16.80 -5.57 -8.60
CA SER A 92 17.90 -6.39 -9.14
C SER A 92 19.13 -6.43 -8.25
N ALA A 93 19.96 -7.46 -8.45
CA ALA A 93 21.27 -7.59 -7.81
C ALA A 93 22.20 -6.43 -8.17
N ASP A 94 22.13 -5.93 -9.40
CA ASP A 94 22.90 -4.76 -9.86
C ASP A 94 22.51 -3.49 -9.09
N SER A 95 21.21 -3.23 -8.91
CA SER A 95 20.72 -2.11 -8.11
C SER A 95 21.16 -2.21 -6.65
N LEU A 96 21.14 -3.42 -6.07
CA LEU A 96 21.64 -3.68 -4.73
C LEU A 96 23.15 -3.43 -4.62
N ALA A 97 23.94 -3.97 -5.54
CA ALA A 97 25.40 -3.84 -5.53
C ALA A 97 25.85 -2.39 -5.74
N ARG A 98 25.09 -1.57 -6.49
CA ARG A 98 25.33 -0.12 -6.58
C ARG A 98 25.13 0.60 -5.23
N TRP A 99 24.21 0.12 -4.41
CA TRP A 99 23.92 0.71 -3.10
C TRP A 99 24.92 0.25 -2.03
N ASP A 100 25.12 -1.07 -1.90
CA ASP A 100 26.10 -1.66 -0.98
C ASP A 100 26.65 -2.98 -1.55
N PRO A 101 27.90 -3.00 -2.06
CA PRO A 101 28.53 -4.22 -2.56
C PRO A 101 28.73 -5.33 -1.53
N ALA A 102 28.67 -5.03 -0.23
CA ALA A 102 28.81 -6.00 0.84
C ALA A 102 27.47 -6.63 1.27
N ALA A 103 26.35 -6.04 0.85
CA ALA A 103 25.02 -6.54 1.20
C ALA A 103 24.71 -7.87 0.49
N ARG A 104 24.15 -8.83 1.23
CA ARG A 104 23.72 -10.10 0.66
C ARG A 104 22.26 -10.00 0.23
N PRO A 105 21.92 -10.39 -1.01
CA PRO A 105 20.53 -10.36 -1.48
C PRO A 105 19.72 -11.48 -0.83
N VAL A 106 18.55 -11.13 -0.29
CA VAL A 106 17.51 -12.10 0.07
C VAL A 106 16.29 -11.86 -0.81
N ALA A 107 16.04 -12.79 -1.73
CA ALA A 107 14.89 -12.77 -2.62
C ALA A 107 13.60 -13.08 -1.83
N VAL A 108 12.65 -12.15 -1.88
CA VAL A 108 11.36 -12.28 -1.21
C VAL A 108 10.23 -11.81 -2.13
N PRO A 109 9.02 -12.40 -2.02
CA PRO A 109 7.84 -11.82 -2.64
C PRO A 109 7.46 -10.51 -1.94
N LEU A 110 6.72 -9.64 -2.63
CA LEU A 110 6.28 -8.34 -2.10
C LEU A 110 5.64 -8.43 -0.70
N HIS A 111 4.77 -9.41 -0.44
CA HIS A 111 4.09 -9.54 0.85
C HIS A 111 5.05 -9.74 2.03
N GLN A 112 6.18 -10.42 1.82
CA GLN A 112 7.21 -10.58 2.85
C GLN A 112 8.01 -9.29 3.05
N ALA A 113 8.30 -8.53 1.98
CA ALA A 113 8.93 -7.22 2.11
C ALA A 113 8.02 -6.24 2.90
N LEU A 114 6.71 -6.28 2.67
CA LEU A 114 5.72 -5.50 3.43
C LEU A 114 5.67 -5.91 4.90
N GLN A 115 5.72 -7.22 5.20
CA GLN A 115 5.80 -7.72 6.58
C GLN A 115 7.10 -7.28 7.27
N ALA A 116 8.24 -7.32 6.56
CA ALA A 116 9.51 -6.83 7.09
C ALA A 116 9.45 -5.33 7.39
N ALA A 117 8.87 -4.52 6.49
CA ALA A 117 8.68 -3.09 6.73
C ALA A 117 7.81 -2.85 7.98
N ALA A 118 6.72 -3.59 8.15
CA ALA A 118 5.87 -3.50 9.34
C ALA A 118 6.61 -3.91 10.62
N HIS A 119 7.42 -4.97 10.58
CA HIS A 119 8.22 -5.43 11.73
C HIS A 119 9.23 -4.38 12.18
N GLU A 120 9.89 -3.73 11.21
CA GLU A 120 10.83 -2.65 11.42
C GLU A 120 10.17 -1.29 11.73
N LYS A 121 8.83 -1.25 11.81
CA LYS A 121 8.04 -0.02 11.97
C LYS A 121 8.38 1.03 10.90
N ALA A 122 8.71 0.56 9.70
CA ALA A 122 8.93 1.39 8.53
C ALA A 122 7.59 1.74 7.88
N ASP A 123 7.38 3.04 7.65
CA ASP A 123 6.19 3.56 6.97
C ASP A 123 6.38 3.64 5.43
N THR A 124 7.52 3.14 4.96
CA THR A 124 8.01 3.31 3.60
C THR A 124 8.89 2.14 3.20
N ILE A 125 8.73 1.66 1.96
CA ILE A 125 9.73 0.85 1.28
C ILE A 125 10.35 1.71 0.18
N VAL A 126 11.67 1.82 0.15
CA VAL A 126 12.39 2.54 -0.92
C VAL A 126 13.00 1.52 -1.86
N LEU A 127 12.54 1.52 -3.10
CA LEU A 127 13.06 0.68 -4.17
C LEU A 127 14.24 1.37 -4.84
N ASP A 128 15.30 0.60 -5.10
CA ASP A 128 16.42 1.00 -5.97
C ASP A 128 16.97 2.39 -5.66
N LEU A 129 17.29 2.64 -4.39
CA LEU A 129 17.77 3.94 -3.90
C LEU A 129 18.98 4.47 -4.71
N ALA A 130 19.85 3.57 -5.18
CA ALA A 130 21.02 3.86 -6.02
C ALA A 130 20.76 3.75 -7.53
N GLY A 131 19.50 3.76 -7.95
CA GLY A 131 19.06 3.67 -9.34
C GLY A 131 18.78 2.23 -9.82
N PRO A 132 18.20 2.07 -11.02
CA PRO A 132 18.09 3.10 -12.06
C PRO A 132 16.95 4.10 -11.83
N VAL A 133 15.92 3.73 -11.06
CA VAL A 133 14.82 4.62 -10.65
C VAL A 133 14.56 4.42 -9.16
N ALA A 134 14.83 5.44 -8.34
CA ALA A 134 14.47 5.40 -6.93
C ALA A 134 12.96 5.63 -6.75
N TYR A 135 12.25 4.67 -6.17
CA TYR A 135 10.80 4.73 -5.97
C TYR A 135 10.43 4.58 -4.50
N GLU A 136 9.63 5.52 -3.98
CA GLU A 136 9.13 5.50 -2.61
C GLU A 136 7.73 4.87 -2.58
N LEU A 137 7.62 3.64 -2.08
CA LEU A 137 6.35 3.01 -1.77
C LEU A 137 5.93 3.40 -0.35
N THR A 138 5.01 4.36 -0.24
CA THR A 138 4.52 4.89 1.04
C THR A 138 3.02 5.20 1.01
N GLY A 139 2.45 5.53 2.17
CA GLY A 139 1.09 6.05 2.31
C GLY A 139 0.01 5.16 1.66
N PRO A 140 -0.92 5.73 0.86
CA PRO A 140 -2.00 4.97 0.23
C PRO A 140 -1.54 3.81 -0.67
N ALA A 141 -0.39 3.96 -1.34
CA ALA A 141 0.14 2.92 -2.23
C ALA A 141 0.67 1.71 -1.44
N LEU A 142 1.41 1.98 -0.34
CA LEU A 142 1.88 0.94 0.57
C LEU A 142 0.69 0.19 1.20
N LEU A 143 -0.32 0.95 1.67
CA LEU A 143 -1.53 0.40 2.25
C LEU A 143 -2.33 -0.45 1.25
N ALA A 144 -2.45 -0.01 0.00
CA ALA A 144 -3.10 -0.77 -1.05
C ALA A 144 -2.44 -2.13 -1.25
N LEU A 145 -1.11 -2.15 -1.43
CA LEU A 145 -0.37 -3.39 -1.62
C LEU A 145 -0.40 -4.30 -0.39
N ALA A 146 -0.36 -3.74 0.82
CA ALA A 146 -0.51 -4.48 2.08
C ALA A 146 -1.87 -5.20 2.20
N GLU A 147 -2.91 -4.65 1.58
CA GLU A 147 -4.25 -5.23 1.51
C GLU A 147 -4.47 -6.08 0.24
N GLY A 148 -3.42 -6.33 -0.55
CA GLY A 148 -3.48 -7.10 -1.79
C GLY A 148 -4.16 -6.36 -2.95
N ARG A 149 -4.42 -5.06 -2.80
CA ARG A 149 -4.94 -4.17 -3.84
C ARG A 149 -3.79 -3.61 -4.68
N THR A 150 -4.10 -3.22 -5.91
CA THR A 150 -3.15 -2.65 -6.87
C THR A 150 -3.58 -1.28 -7.38
N THR A 151 -4.52 -0.66 -6.68
CA THR A 151 -5.03 0.68 -6.96
C THR A 151 -5.14 1.47 -5.67
N THR A 152 -4.82 2.77 -5.76
CA THR A 152 -5.05 3.74 -4.69
C THR A 152 -6.37 4.49 -4.86
N ASP A 153 -7.17 4.16 -5.87
CA ASP A 153 -8.49 4.77 -6.07
C ASP A 153 -9.41 4.40 -4.89
N PRO A 154 -9.86 5.39 -4.10
CA PRO A 154 -10.76 5.12 -2.97
C PRO A 154 -12.10 4.55 -3.41
N LEU A 155 -12.55 4.80 -4.64
CA LEU A 155 -13.81 4.25 -5.15
C LEU A 155 -13.70 2.75 -5.50
N ALA A 156 -12.48 2.25 -5.65
CA ALA A 156 -12.19 0.84 -5.80
C ALA A 156 -11.82 0.16 -4.46
N ASP A 157 -11.75 0.90 -3.35
CA ASP A 157 -11.44 0.37 -2.02
C ASP A 157 -12.68 -0.32 -1.41
N PRO A 158 -12.66 -1.65 -1.18
CA PRO A 158 -13.79 -2.36 -0.59
C PRO A 158 -14.21 -1.83 0.78
N ALA A 159 -13.28 -1.29 1.57
CA ALA A 159 -13.57 -0.73 2.88
C ALA A 159 -14.36 0.58 2.76
N VAL A 160 -14.02 1.42 1.77
CA VAL A 160 -14.79 2.64 1.45
C VAL A 160 -16.19 2.27 0.96
N LEU A 161 -16.29 1.32 0.03
CA LEU A 161 -17.58 0.85 -0.49
C LEU A 161 -18.50 0.30 0.61
N ALA A 162 -17.94 -0.47 1.54
CA ALA A 162 -18.67 -1.01 2.69
C ALA A 162 -19.14 0.09 3.65
N ALA A 163 -18.26 1.04 3.98
CA ALA A 163 -18.59 2.15 4.88
C ALA A 163 -19.66 3.08 4.29
N VAL A 164 -19.54 3.45 3.01
CA VAL A 164 -20.57 4.24 2.30
C VAL A 164 -21.90 3.50 2.27
N ARG A 165 -21.89 2.20 1.92
CA ARG A 165 -23.10 1.36 1.92
C ARG A 165 -23.77 1.32 3.29
N SER A 166 -22.99 1.19 4.37
CA SER A 166 -23.49 1.19 5.74
C SER A 166 -24.16 2.53 6.08
N ALA A 167 -23.50 3.65 5.76
CA ALA A 167 -24.01 4.99 6.03
C ALA A 167 -25.34 5.27 5.32
N VAL A 168 -25.47 4.87 4.04
CA VAL A 168 -26.73 5.08 3.29
C VAL A 168 -27.84 4.11 3.70
N ALA A 169 -27.51 2.87 4.09
CA ALA A 169 -28.50 1.91 4.57
C ALA A 169 -29.17 2.39 5.87
N ALA A 170 -28.42 3.08 6.73
CA ALA A 170 -28.88 3.63 7.99
C ALA A 170 -29.79 4.88 7.86
N GLU A 171 -29.94 5.46 6.66
CA GLU A 171 -30.85 6.56 6.40
C GLU A 171 -32.12 6.04 5.69
N PRO A 172 -33.28 5.96 6.37
CA PRO A 172 -34.51 5.41 5.78
C PRO A 172 -34.96 6.09 4.49
N ALA A 173 -34.69 7.38 4.33
CA ALA A 173 -35.09 8.15 3.15
C ALA A 173 -34.34 7.75 1.87
N VAL A 174 -33.20 7.06 1.95
CA VAL A 174 -32.40 6.70 0.76
C VAL A 174 -32.95 5.44 0.09
N LEU A 175 -33.60 5.57 -1.06
CA LEU A 175 -34.10 4.43 -1.84
C LEU A 175 -32.99 3.74 -2.63
N ARG A 176 -32.10 4.52 -3.25
CA ARG A 176 -30.93 4.04 -4.00
C ARG A 176 -29.74 4.96 -3.80
N ALA A 177 -28.53 4.42 -3.87
CA ALA A 177 -27.31 5.21 -3.89
C ALA A 177 -26.36 4.73 -4.98
N HIS A 178 -25.72 5.66 -5.67
CA HIS A 178 -24.70 5.42 -6.68
C HIS A 178 -23.43 6.15 -6.28
N LEU A 179 -22.30 5.47 -6.34
CA LEU A 179 -20.99 6.05 -6.07
C LEU A 179 -20.19 6.04 -7.37
N GLY A 180 -19.63 7.19 -7.73
CA GLY A 180 -18.86 7.33 -8.97
C GLY A 180 -17.83 8.46 -8.89
N PRO A 181 -17.05 8.66 -9.96
CA PRO A 181 -16.04 9.70 -10.02
C PRO A 181 -16.67 11.09 -9.89
N GLY A 182 -15.95 12.01 -9.25
CA GLY A 182 -16.41 13.36 -8.93
C GLY A 182 -15.27 14.38 -8.87
N GLN A 183 -15.58 15.62 -8.48
CA GLN A 183 -14.56 16.66 -8.30
C GLN A 183 -13.75 16.46 -7.01
N ALA A 184 -14.40 15.97 -5.95
CA ALA A 184 -13.75 15.44 -4.76
C ALA A 184 -13.15 14.03 -5.02
N ASP A 185 -13.04 13.17 -4.01
CA ASP A 185 -12.59 11.77 -4.23
C ASP A 185 -13.66 10.92 -4.91
N GLY A 186 -14.92 11.36 -4.85
CA GLY A 186 -16.04 10.81 -5.59
C GLY A 186 -17.33 11.59 -5.36
N THR A 187 -18.38 11.17 -6.03
CA THR A 187 -19.73 11.69 -5.85
C THR A 187 -20.67 10.55 -5.44
N LEU A 188 -21.35 10.74 -4.32
CA LEU A 188 -22.41 9.87 -3.83
C LEU A 188 -23.76 10.48 -4.23
N ALA A 189 -24.38 9.91 -5.25
CA ALA A 189 -25.71 10.28 -5.70
C ALA A 189 -26.78 9.50 -4.92
N LEU A 190 -27.67 10.22 -4.25
CA LEU A 190 -28.75 9.67 -3.43
C LEU A 190 -30.08 9.87 -4.14
N VAL A 191 -30.77 8.76 -4.40
CA VAL A 191 -32.17 8.77 -4.84
C VAL A 191 -33.03 8.65 -3.58
N LEU A 192 -33.78 9.70 -3.27
CA LEU A 192 -34.55 9.79 -2.03
C LEU A 192 -36.03 9.45 -2.23
N ASP A 193 -36.67 9.02 -1.15
CA ASP A 193 -38.13 8.91 -1.06
C ASP A 193 -38.76 10.31 -1.28
N PRO A 194 -39.76 10.45 -2.18
CA PRO A 194 -40.41 11.73 -2.44
C PRO A 194 -41.08 12.37 -1.22
N SER A 195 -41.44 11.58 -0.21
CA SER A 195 -42.06 12.04 1.02
C SER A 195 -41.06 12.53 2.07
N ALA A 196 -39.76 12.26 1.89
CA ALA A 196 -38.72 12.66 2.82
C ALA A 196 -38.25 14.10 2.60
N GLY A 197 -37.78 14.76 3.66
CA GLY A 197 -37.10 16.05 3.58
C GLY A 197 -35.68 15.90 3.01
N PRO A 198 -35.39 16.34 1.75
CA PRO A 198 -34.12 16.00 1.10
C PRO A 198 -32.90 16.56 1.83
N ALA A 199 -33.01 17.77 2.38
CA ALA A 199 -31.93 18.41 3.14
C ALA A 199 -31.66 17.73 4.49
N GLU A 200 -32.66 17.13 5.13
CA GLU A 200 -32.49 16.40 6.38
C GLU A 200 -31.82 15.06 6.13
N ALA A 201 -32.29 14.31 5.13
CA ALA A 201 -31.68 13.05 4.70
C ALA A 201 -30.21 13.27 4.28
N ALA A 202 -29.93 14.31 3.50
CA ALA A 202 -28.57 14.65 3.08
C ALA A 202 -27.64 14.95 4.27
N ARG A 203 -28.08 15.79 5.22
CA ARG A 203 -27.29 16.11 6.42
C ARG A 203 -27.06 14.89 7.31
N SER A 204 -28.07 14.05 7.44
CA SER A 204 -28.03 12.79 8.18
C SER A 204 -26.98 11.85 7.57
N VAL A 205 -26.98 11.65 6.25
CA VAL A 205 -25.97 10.84 5.54
C VAL A 205 -24.58 11.47 5.65
N ALA A 206 -24.45 12.77 5.38
CA ALA A 206 -23.19 13.49 5.48
C ALA A 206 -22.55 13.36 6.87
N GLY A 207 -23.35 13.48 7.94
CA GLY A 207 -22.89 13.32 9.32
C GLY A 207 -22.34 11.91 9.59
N ARG A 208 -23.00 10.86 9.08
CA ARG A 208 -22.50 9.48 9.22
C ARG A 208 -21.21 9.25 8.44
N LEU A 209 -21.15 9.73 7.19
CA LEU A 209 -19.94 9.61 6.36
C LEU A 209 -18.75 10.32 7.00
N ALA A 210 -18.97 11.52 7.54
CA ALA A 210 -17.92 12.30 8.20
C ALA A 210 -17.45 11.70 9.54
N ALA A 211 -18.35 10.99 10.25
CA ALA A 211 -18.00 10.34 11.51
C ALA A 211 -17.22 9.02 11.33
N ASP A 212 -17.34 8.37 10.16
CA ASP A 212 -16.71 7.09 9.87
C ASP A 212 -15.18 7.19 9.81
N GLU A 213 -14.50 6.42 10.66
CA GLU A 213 -13.03 6.40 10.76
C GLU A 213 -12.34 5.89 9.49
N THR A 214 -12.94 4.90 8.83
CA THR A 214 -12.40 4.34 7.59
C THR A 214 -12.45 5.40 6.50
N LEU A 215 -13.60 6.07 6.33
CA LEU A 215 -13.74 7.11 5.32
C LEU A 215 -12.80 8.29 5.59
N ARG A 216 -12.63 8.72 6.85
CA ARG A 216 -11.66 9.77 7.21
C ARG A 216 -10.21 9.38 6.93
N ALA A 217 -9.86 8.11 7.08
CA ALA A 217 -8.51 7.63 6.81
C ALA A 217 -8.23 7.40 5.31
N ARG A 218 -9.26 7.08 4.53
CA ARG A 218 -9.13 6.68 3.11
C ARG A 218 -9.43 7.80 2.11
N LEU A 219 -10.26 8.77 2.49
CA LEU A 219 -10.64 9.90 1.65
C LEU A 219 -9.81 11.12 2.01
N VAL A 220 -9.23 11.78 1.00
CA VAL A 220 -8.40 12.97 1.15
C VAL A 220 -9.26 14.24 1.03
N ARG A 221 -10.15 14.28 0.03
CA ARG A 221 -11.04 15.41 -0.28
C ARG A 221 -12.49 15.12 0.09
N GLY A 222 -12.82 13.88 0.42
CA GLY A 222 -14.18 13.47 0.80
C GLY A 222 -15.08 13.16 -0.40
N LEU A 223 -16.38 13.07 -0.15
CA LEU A 223 -17.39 12.80 -1.18
C LEU A 223 -18.32 14.01 -1.37
N ASP A 224 -18.59 14.33 -2.63
CA ASP A 224 -19.68 15.24 -3.00
C ASP A 224 -21.02 14.50 -2.86
N LEU A 225 -22.06 15.17 -2.36
CA LEU A 225 -23.41 14.61 -2.33
C LEU A 225 -24.27 15.19 -3.46
N ALA A 226 -24.86 14.33 -4.27
CA ALA A 226 -25.85 14.70 -5.28
C ALA A 226 -27.23 14.17 -4.87
N LEU A 227 -28.23 15.03 -4.78
CA LEU A 227 -29.61 14.63 -4.45
C LEU A 227 -30.43 14.52 -5.72
N LEU A 228 -31.04 13.36 -5.93
CA LEU A 228 -31.76 13.05 -7.14
C LEU A 228 -33.23 12.70 -6.85
N PRO A 229 -34.15 13.05 -7.76
CA PRO A 229 -35.55 12.68 -7.64
C PRO A 229 -35.73 11.15 -7.77
N ALA A 230 -36.80 10.60 -7.19
CA ALA A 230 -37.04 9.15 -7.11
C ALA A 230 -36.99 8.41 -8.46
N GLY A 231 -37.42 9.06 -9.54
CA GLY A 231 -37.41 8.50 -10.90
C GLY A 231 -36.06 8.59 -11.62
N ALA A 232 -35.03 9.20 -11.03
CA ALA A 232 -33.72 9.32 -11.66
C ALA A 232 -33.07 7.94 -11.85
N THR A 233 -32.32 7.80 -12.94
CA THR A 233 -31.54 6.59 -13.26
C THR A 233 -30.10 7.02 -13.56
N PRO A 234 -29.29 7.26 -12.52
CA PRO A 234 -27.88 7.58 -12.69
C PRO A 234 -27.16 6.46 -13.47
N PRO A 235 -26.12 6.80 -14.24
CA PRO A 235 -25.30 5.78 -14.88
C PRO A 235 -24.61 4.88 -13.85
N GLY A 236 -24.35 3.63 -14.23
CA GLY A 236 -23.68 2.64 -13.40
C GLY A 236 -24.62 1.85 -12.49
N GLU A 237 -24.11 0.74 -11.94
CA GLU A 237 -24.86 -0.09 -11.00
C GLU A 237 -25.03 0.64 -9.65
N PRO A 238 -26.20 0.52 -9.01
CA PRO A 238 -26.39 1.11 -7.70
C PRO A 238 -25.48 0.45 -6.67
N LEU A 239 -24.71 1.26 -5.94
CA LEU A 239 -24.00 0.80 -4.75
C LEU A 239 -25.01 0.28 -3.72
N TYR A 240 -26.18 0.90 -3.59
CA TYR A 240 -27.21 0.48 -2.64
C TYR A 240 -28.60 0.57 -3.25
N VAL A 241 -29.44 -0.41 -2.94
CA VAL A 241 -30.89 -0.41 -3.23
C VAL A 241 -31.60 -0.88 -1.96
N ARG A 242 -32.56 -0.08 -1.49
CA ARG A 242 -33.41 -0.45 -0.36
C ARG A 242 -34.34 -1.59 -0.78
N ARG A 243 -34.37 -2.65 0.03
CA ARG A 243 -35.29 -3.78 -0.14
C ARG A 243 -36.62 -3.51 0.53
#